data_AF-A0A936BU45-F1
#
_entry.id   AF-A0A936BU45-F1
#
_cell.length_a   1.000
_cell.length_b   1.000
_cell.length_c   1.000
_cell.angle_alpha   90.00
_cell.angle_beta   90.00
_cell.angle_gamma   90.00
#
_symmetry.space_group_name_H-M   'P 1'
#
loop_
_entity.id
_entity.type
_entity.pdbx_description
1 polymer ?
#
loop_
_entity_poly.entity_id
_entity_poly.type
_entity_poly.pdbx_seq_one_letter_code
_entity_poly.pdbx_strand_id
1 'polypeptide(L)' 'MTLPDTLRKMTQAAALASVLAFAASASAEDGTILPFEAPPEPNAIPLGTGGVKDQPAAESWFRQWGEPMVRNVSTATLTP' A
#
# COMPACT_ATOMS: atom_id res chain seq x y z
N MET A 1 -35.90 35.45 5.79
CA MET A 1 -35.64 35.61 7.25
C MET A 1 -34.17 35.33 7.46
N THR A 2 -33.35 36.36 7.69
CA THR A 2 -31.90 36.21 7.89
C THR A 2 -31.63 35.63 9.26
N LEU A 3 -30.81 34.58 9.33
CA LEU A 3 -30.43 33.94 10.59
C LEU A 3 -29.67 34.95 11.47
N PRO A 4 -29.95 35.06 12.78
CA PRO A 4 -29.20 35.95 13.66
C PRO A 4 -27.71 35.59 13.69
N ASP A 5 -26.82 36.59 13.68
CA ASP A 5 -25.37 36.40 13.55
C ASP A 5 -24.76 35.47 14.59
N THR A 6 -25.32 35.46 15.81
CA THR A 6 -24.91 34.54 16.88
C THR A 6 -25.17 33.08 16.49
N LEU A 7 -26.35 32.80 15.94
CA LEU A 7 -26.71 31.44 15.51
C LEU A 7 -25.81 30.98 14.35
N ARG A 8 -25.49 31.88 13.41
CA ARG A 8 -24.54 31.59 12.32
C ARG A 8 -23.14 31.22 12.83
N LYS A 9 -22.60 31.98 13.79
CA LYS A 9 -21.28 31.69 14.40
C LYS A 9 -21.28 30.35 15.14
N MET A 10 -22.37 30.05 15.86
CA MET A 10 -22.52 28.76 16.54
C MET A 10 -22.58 27.60 15.54
N THR A 11 -23.32 27.73 14.44
CA THR A 11 -23.36 26.72 13.38
C THR A 11 -21.98 26.51 12.74
N GLN A 12 -21.24 27.58 12.47
CA GLN A 12 -19.88 27.49 11.93
C GLN A 12 -18.91 26.79 12.90
N ALA A 13 -18.97 27.14 14.18
CA ALA A 13 -18.16 26.50 15.21
C ALA A 13 -18.49 25.01 15.36
N ALA A 14 -19.77 24.65 15.34
CA ALA A 14 -20.22 23.26 15.40
C ALA A 14 -19.79 22.46 14.15
N ALA A 15 -19.90 23.06 12.96
CA ALA A 15 -19.45 22.43 11.72
C ALA A 15 -17.93 22.19 11.74
N LEU A 16 -17.14 23.19 12.17
CA LEU A 16 -15.69 23.07 12.29
C LEU A 16 -15.30 21.99 13.32
N ALA A 17 -15.95 21.99 14.49
CA ALA A 17 -15.71 20.99 15.52
C ALA A 17 -16.04 19.57 15.03
N SER A 18 -17.11 19.40 14.26
CA SER A 18 -17.47 18.13 13.62
C SER A 18 -16.37 17.67 12.66
N VAL A 19 -15.93 18.54 11.74
CA VAL A 19 -14.84 18.22 10.79
C VAL A 19 -13.55 17.82 11.52
N LEU A 20 -13.18 18.55 12.58
CA LEU A 20 -11.98 18.24 13.37
C LEU A 20 -12.11 16.91 14.15
N ALA A 21 -13.31 16.57 14.62
CA ALA A 21 -13.54 15.29 15.30
C ALA A 21 -13.36 14.08 14.37
N PHE A 22 -13.75 14.20 13.09
CA PHE A 22 -13.57 13.13 12.10
C PHE A 22 -12.17 13.10 11.46
N ALA A 23 -11.41 14.21 11.51
CA ALA A 23 -10.07 14.27 10.94
C ALA A 23 -9.04 13.41 11.68
N ALA A 24 -9.28 13.06 12.95
CA ALA A 24 -8.35 12.29 13.78
C ALA A 24 -8.33 10.78 13.46
N SER A 25 -9.27 10.27 12.66
CA SER A 25 -9.47 8.83 12.42
C SER A 25 -8.61 8.24 11.29
N ALA A 26 -7.53 8.92 10.87
CA ALA A 26 -6.62 8.38 9.87
C ALA A 26 -5.68 7.34 10.49
N SER A 27 -6.10 6.08 10.50
CA SER A 27 -5.21 4.94 10.77
C SER A 27 -4.40 4.61 9.51
N ALA A 28 -3.08 4.46 9.64
CA ALA A 28 -2.26 3.92 8.57
C ALA A 28 -2.60 2.43 8.33
N GLU A 29 -2.50 1.98 7.08
CA GLU A 29 -2.63 0.56 6.75
C GLU A 29 -1.43 -0.24 7.27
N ASP A 30 -1.64 -1.52 7.58
CA ASP A 30 -0.59 -2.41 8.03
C ASP A 30 0.41 -2.69 6.89
N GLY A 31 1.52 -1.96 6.91
CA GLY A 31 2.63 -2.09 5.97
C GLY A 31 3.70 -3.10 6.40
N THR A 32 3.42 -3.98 7.37
CA THR A 32 4.37 -4.98 7.84
C THR A 32 4.81 -5.88 6.69
N ILE A 33 6.13 -5.99 6.50
CA ILE A 33 6.73 -6.85 5.47
C ILE A 33 6.88 -8.26 6.07
N LEU A 34 6.15 -9.22 5.53
CA LEU A 34 6.18 -10.60 5.99
C LEU A 34 6.88 -11.50 4.96
N PRO A 35 8.03 -12.11 5.28
CA PRO A 35 8.72 -13.01 4.36
C PRO A 35 7.89 -14.28 4.13
N PHE A 36 7.92 -14.82 2.91
CA PHE A 36 7.32 -16.10 2.57
C PHE A 36 8.09 -16.81 1.45
N GLU A 37 7.74 -18.07 1.19
CA GLU A 37 8.36 -18.87 0.14
C GLU A 37 7.85 -18.48 -1.27
N ALA A 38 8.73 -18.54 -2.27
CA ALA A 38 8.36 -18.25 -3.65
C ALA A 38 7.16 -19.12 -4.09
N PRO A 39 6.10 -18.53 -4.68
CA PRO A 39 4.97 -19.30 -5.15
C PRO A 39 5.35 -20.17 -6.36
N PRO A 40 4.74 -21.35 -6.53
CA PRO A 40 5.00 -22.18 -7.69
C PRO A 40 4.41 -21.54 -8.96
N GLU A 41 5.23 -21.39 -9.99
CA GLU A 41 4.82 -20.87 -11.31
C GLU A 41 4.96 -21.94 -12.41
N PRO A 42 4.12 -23.00 -12.44
CA PRO A 42 4.30 -24.14 -13.35
C PRO A 42 4.17 -23.78 -14.84
N ASN A 43 3.47 -22.68 -15.15
CA ASN A 43 3.24 -22.20 -16.51
C ASN A 43 4.01 -20.91 -16.84
N ALA A 44 4.98 -20.52 -15.98
CA ALA A 44 5.79 -19.34 -16.23
C ALA A 44 6.58 -19.48 -17.55
N ILE A 45 6.44 -18.49 -18.41
CA ILE A 45 7.21 -18.41 -19.66
C ILE A 45 8.48 -17.60 -19.38
N PRO A 46 9.69 -18.18 -19.51
CA PRO A 46 10.91 -17.45 -19.28
C PRO A 46 11.10 -16.35 -20.32
N LEU A 47 11.45 -15.14 -19.88
CA LEU A 47 11.70 -14.00 -20.78
C LEU A 47 13.14 -13.94 -21.31
N GLY A 48 14.03 -14.83 -20.84
CA GLY A 48 15.40 -14.92 -21.32
C GLY A 48 16.27 -13.70 -20.97
N THR A 49 15.92 -12.95 -19.91
CA THR A 49 16.67 -11.76 -19.48
C THR A 49 18.08 -12.06 -18.96
N GLY A 50 18.32 -13.31 -18.55
CA GLY A 50 19.46 -13.67 -17.71
C GLY A 50 19.34 -13.05 -16.31
N GLY A 51 20.38 -13.28 -15.50
CA GLY A 51 20.51 -12.68 -14.18
C GLY A 51 21.10 -11.28 -14.22
N VAL A 52 20.86 -10.51 -13.15
CA VAL A 52 21.46 -9.18 -12.99
C VAL A 52 22.94 -9.33 -12.66
N LYS A 53 23.80 -8.69 -13.46
CA LYS A 53 25.26 -8.70 -13.24
C LYS A 53 25.59 -8.07 -11.88
N ASP A 54 26.54 -8.67 -11.16
CA ASP A 54 27.04 -8.18 -9.87
C ASP A 54 25.94 -8.03 -8.79
N GLN A 55 24.91 -8.88 -8.83
CA GLN A 55 23.86 -8.97 -7.79
C GLN A 55 24.15 -10.13 -6.82
N PRO A 56 24.78 -9.89 -5.65
CA PRO A 56 25.08 -10.94 -4.67
C PRO A 56 23.89 -11.30 -3.77
N ALA A 57 22.85 -10.45 -3.73
CA ALA A 57 21.68 -10.68 -2.91
C ALA A 57 20.78 -11.74 -3.56
N ALA A 58 20.29 -12.68 -2.75
CA ALA A 58 19.32 -13.67 -3.19
C ALA A 58 17.96 -13.03 -3.50
N GLU A 59 17.22 -13.68 -4.39
CA GLU A 59 15.80 -13.38 -4.61
C GLU A 59 15.02 -13.62 -3.32
N SER A 60 14.10 -12.71 -3.00
CA SER A 60 13.32 -12.76 -1.76
C SER A 60 11.88 -12.39 -2.00
N TRP A 61 10.96 -13.20 -1.46
CA TRP A 61 9.51 -13.03 -1.56
C TRP A 61 8.94 -12.59 -0.21
N PHE A 62 8.04 -11.60 -0.24
CA PHE A 62 7.41 -11.06 0.96
C PHE A 62 6.01 -10.52 0.64
N ARG A 63 5.13 -10.49 1.64
CA ARG A 63 3.83 -9.83 1.53
C ARG A 63 3.93 -8.41 2.04
N GLN A 64 3.35 -7.47 1.30
CA GLN A 64 3.18 -6.09 1.71
C GLN A 64 1.71 -5.71 1.50
N TRP A 65 1.01 -5.29 2.55
CA TRP A 65 -0.45 -5.11 2.53
C TRP A 65 -1.23 -6.36 2.07
N GLY A 66 -0.69 -7.56 2.36
CA GLY A 66 -1.25 -8.84 1.91
C GLY A 66 -0.87 -9.26 0.49
N GLU A 67 -0.43 -8.31 -0.34
CA GLU A 67 -0.02 -8.55 -1.74
C GLU A 67 1.36 -9.20 -1.81
N PRO A 68 1.54 -10.28 -2.61
CA PRO A 68 2.83 -10.91 -2.81
C PRO A 68 3.75 -9.99 -3.63
N MET A 69 4.96 -9.79 -3.15
CA MET A 69 6.00 -9.00 -3.81
C MET A 69 7.33 -9.75 -3.81
N VAL A 70 8.18 -9.44 -4.79
CA VAL A 70 9.51 -10.03 -4.97
C VAL A 70 10.56 -8.93 -5.08
N ARG A 71 11.76 -9.18 -4.56
CA ARG A 71 12.96 -8.34 -4.72
C ARG A 71 14.13 -9.18 -5.20
N ASN A 72 15.06 -8.53 -5.91
CA ASN A 72 16.24 -9.16 -6.51
C ASN A 72 15.88 -10.33 -7.42
N VAL A 73 14.93 -10.10 -8.34
CA VAL A 73 14.48 -11.13 -9.30
C VAL A 73 15.68 -11.68 -10.06
N SER A 74 15.88 -12.98 -9.97
CA SER A 74 17.02 -13.68 -10.54
C SER A 74 16.83 -13.99 -12.03
N THR A 75 15.60 -14.32 -12.45
CA THR A 75 15.20 -14.54 -13.85
C THR A 75 13.78 -14.05 -14.03
N ALA A 76 13.53 -13.18 -15.02
CA ALA A 76 12.18 -12.70 -15.28
C ALA A 76 11.33 -13.73 -16.04
N THR A 77 10.09 -13.91 -15.59
CA THR A 77 9.07 -14.78 -16.19
C THR A 77 7.84 -13.95 -16.56
N LEU A 78 7.07 -14.44 -17.55
CA LEU A 78 5.74 -13.96 -17.87
C LEU A 78 4.72 -14.99 -17.35
N THR A 79 3.83 -14.55 -16.48
CA THR A 79 2.66 -15.30 -16.06
C THR A 79 1.56 -15.16 -17.14
N PRO A 80 1.09 -16.26 -17.76
CA PRO A 80 0.04 -16.22 -18.79
C PRO A 80 -1.32 -15.74 -18.30
#